data_AF-A0A8S2FGF8-F1
#
_entry.id   AF-A0A8S2FGF8-F1
#
_cell.length_a   1.000
_cell.length_b   1.000
_cell.length_c   1.000
_cell.angle_alpha   90.00
_cell.angle_beta   90.00
_cell.angle_gamma   90.00
#
_symmetry.space_group_name_H-M   'P 1'
#
loop_
_entity.id
_entity.type
_entity.pdbx_description
1 polymer ?
#
loop_
_entity_poly.entity_id
_entity_poly.type
_entity_poly.pdbx_seq_one_letter_code
_entity_poly.pdbx_strand_id
1 'polypeptide(L)'
;QQALEIQLKTLGPNHPSIATTYNNIGVVYKDQDEYSEALKYYEQALEIQLKTLGPNHPSIATTYNNIGVVYKDQGEYSQALKYYQQALEIQLKTLGPNHPSIATTYNNIGLVKVKGSCLAFIKYPPGKE
;
A
#
# COMPACT_ATOMS: atom_id res chain seq x y z
N GLN A 1 3.56 6.03 19.32
CA GLN A 1 2.46 6.98 19.11
C GLN A 1 2.74 8.37 19.70
N GLN A 2 3.58 8.53 20.74
CA GLN A 2 3.98 9.87 21.27
C GLN A 2 4.49 10.86 20.22
N ALA A 3 5.31 10.41 19.25
CA ALA A 3 5.80 11.25 18.16
C ALA A 3 4.68 11.84 17.30
N LEU A 4 3.61 11.07 17.06
CA LEU A 4 2.45 11.51 16.28
C LEU A 4 1.68 12.62 17.03
N GLU A 5 1.46 12.46 18.33
CA GLU A 5 0.77 13.46 19.14
C GLU A 5 1.51 14.80 19.17
N ILE A 6 2.84 14.77 19.29
CA ILE A 6 3.67 15.97 19.24
C ILE A 6 3.52 16.65 17.87
N GLN A 7 3.68 15.90 16.78
CA GLN A 7 3.56 16.44 15.42
C GLN A 7 2.18 17.04 15.14
N LEU A 8 1.10 16.39 15.59
CA LEU A 8 -0.26 16.90 15.44
C LEU A 8 -0.44 18.24 16.13
N LYS A 9 0.12 18.41 17.33
CA LYS A 9 0.06 19.67 18.09
C LYS A 9 0.92 20.77 17.47
N THR A 10 2.10 20.44 16.94
CA THR A 10 3.07 21.45 16.49
C THR A 10 2.92 21.84 15.02
N LEU A 11 2.53 20.90 14.15
CA LEU A 11 2.52 21.08 12.69
C LEU A 11 1.10 21.14 12.10
N GLY A 12 0.09 20.75 12.87
CA GLY A 12 -1.29 20.61 12.42
C GLY A 12 -1.53 19.32 11.62
N PRO A 13 -2.80 18.86 11.51
CA PRO A 13 -3.14 17.50 11.10
C PRO A 13 -2.80 17.13 9.65
N ASN A 14 -2.60 18.12 8.78
CA ASN A 14 -2.34 17.89 7.35
C ASN A 14 -0.86 17.97 6.98
N HIS A 15 0.07 18.08 7.95
CA HIS A 15 1.48 18.20 7.60
C HIS A 15 2.03 16.89 6.99
N PRO A 16 2.78 16.92 5.86
CA PRO A 16 3.26 15.71 5.19
C PRO A 16 4.06 14.73 6.08
N SER A 17 4.79 15.24 7.08
CA SER A 17 5.53 14.39 8.03
C SER A 17 4.62 13.49 8.86
N ILE A 18 3.37 13.88 9.10
CA ILE A 18 2.39 13.06 9.81
C ILE A 18 2.04 11.83 8.97
N ALA A 19 1.94 11.97 7.64
CA ALA A 19 1.72 10.84 6.75
C ALA A 19 2.87 9.82 6.79
N THR A 20 4.11 10.29 6.94
CA THR A 20 5.26 9.39 7.15
C THR A 20 5.14 8.65 8.48
N THR A 21 4.77 9.34 9.55
CA THR A 21 4.55 8.72 10.86
C THR A 21 3.42 7.69 10.81
N TYR A 22 2.30 8.00 10.15
CA TYR A 22 1.20 7.05 9.95
C TYR A 22 1.63 5.82 9.14
N ASN A 23 2.39 5.99 8.05
CA ASN A 23 2.95 4.85 7.32
C ASN A 23 3.80 3.95 8.23
N ASN A 24 4.68 4.53 9.04
CA ASN A 24 5.52 3.76 9.95
C ASN A 24 4.70 3.00 11.00
N ILE A 25 3.65 3.62 11.54
CA ILE A 25 2.72 2.95 12.46
C ILE A 25 1.98 1.81 11.74
N GLY A 26 1.54 2.04 10.50
CA GLY A 26 0.91 1.00 9.68
C GLY A 26 1.81 -0.21 9.44
N VAL A 27 3.12 0.00 9.25
CA VAL A 27 4.09 -1.10 9.11
C VAL A 27 4.17 -1.91 10.40
N VAL A 28 4.22 -1.25 11.56
CA VAL A 28 4.26 -1.94 12.87
C VAL A 28 3.02 -2.81 13.08
N TYR A 29 1.83 -2.30 12.79
CA TYR A 29 0.60 -3.09 12.91
C TYR A 29 0.53 -4.24 11.90
N LYS A 30 1.01 -4.01 10.66
CA LYS A 30 1.10 -5.07 9.65
C LYS A 30 2.05 -6.19 10.10
N ASP A 31 3.17 -5.86 10.74
CA ASP A 31 4.11 -6.85 11.27
C ASP A 31 3.60 -7.59 12.52
N GLN A 32 2.53 -7.08 13.14
CA GLN A 32 1.78 -7.74 14.22
C GLN A 32 0.56 -8.52 13.70
N ASP A 33 0.41 -8.65 12.39
CA ASP A 33 -0.77 -9.23 11.72
C ASP A 33 -2.10 -8.50 12.04
N GLU A 34 -2.04 -7.29 12.59
CA GLU A 34 -3.19 -6.41 12.84
C GLU A 34 -3.55 -5.62 11.59
N TYR A 35 -3.97 -6.33 10.54
CA TYR A 35 -4.16 -5.78 9.20
C TYR A 35 -5.19 -4.64 9.12
N SER A 36 -6.27 -4.71 9.90
CA SER A 36 -7.30 -3.65 9.91
C SER A 36 -6.77 -2.33 10.44
N GLU A 37 -5.96 -2.35 11.51
CA GLU A 37 -5.34 -1.13 12.03
C GLU A 37 -4.24 -0.64 11.08
N ALA A 38 -3.46 -1.54 10.48
CA ALA A 38 -2.48 -1.17 9.47
C ALA A 38 -3.11 -0.39 8.29
N LEU A 39 -4.21 -0.91 7.73
CA LEU A 39 -4.96 -0.26 6.65
C LEU A 39 -5.46 1.13 7.04
N LYS A 40 -6.07 1.26 8.22
CA LYS A 40 -6.55 2.54 8.73
C LYS A 40 -5.44 3.60 8.79
N TYR A 41 -4.25 3.25 9.29
CA TYR A 41 -3.13 4.19 9.32
C TYR A 41 -2.59 4.51 7.92
N TYR A 42 -2.52 3.54 7.01
CA TYR A 42 -2.13 3.82 5.63
C TYR A 42 -3.16 4.71 4.90
N GLU A 43 -4.45 4.54 5.15
CA GLU A 43 -5.51 5.40 4.60
C GLU A 43 -5.40 6.83 5.11
N GLN A 44 -5.15 7.03 6.42
CA GLN A 44 -4.88 8.35 6.99
C GLN A 44 -3.62 9.00 6.38
N ALA A 45 -2.56 8.23 6.16
CA ALA A 45 -1.37 8.72 5.47
C ALA A 45 -1.68 9.14 4.03
N LEU A 46 -2.45 8.32 3.31
CA LEU A 46 -2.83 8.57 1.93
C LEU A 46 -3.68 9.84 1.81
N GLU A 47 -4.63 10.06 2.71
CA GLU A 47 -5.47 11.25 2.74
C GLU A 47 -4.63 12.53 2.85
N ILE A 48 -3.66 12.55 3.77
CA ILE A 48 -2.75 13.70 3.96
C ILE A 48 -1.89 13.90 2.70
N GLN A 49 -1.32 12.83 2.16
CA GLN A 49 -0.47 12.91 0.97
C GLN A 49 -1.22 13.43 -0.25
N LEU A 50 -2.45 12.96 -0.49
CA LEU A 50 -3.29 13.42 -1.59
C LEU A 50 -3.66 14.90 -1.46
N LYS A 51 -3.93 15.37 -0.23
CA LYS A 51 -4.24 16.78 0.04
C LYS A 51 -3.04 17.72 -0.12
N THR A 52 -1.82 17.24 0.17
CA THR A 52 -0.65 18.13 0.31
C THR A 52 0.41 18.00 -0.77
N LEU A 53 0.59 16.82 -1.37
CA LEU A 53 1.70 16.54 -2.28
C LEU A 53 1.26 16.41 -3.75
N GLY A 54 -0.05 16.33 -3.99
CA GLY A 54 -0.63 16.07 -5.30
C GLY A 54 -0.63 14.57 -5.67
N PRO A 55 -1.49 14.15 -6.61
CA PRO A 55 -1.87 12.75 -6.80
C PRO A 55 -0.76 11.84 -7.35
N ASN A 56 0.29 12.40 -7.95
CA ASN A 56 1.39 11.64 -8.53
C ASN A 56 2.64 11.62 -7.64
N HIS A 57 2.59 12.06 -6.39
CA HIS A 57 3.80 12.09 -5.55
C HIS A 57 4.31 10.67 -5.24
N PRO A 58 5.62 10.37 -5.33
CA PRO A 58 6.16 9.03 -5.07
C PRO A 58 5.83 8.43 -3.69
N SER A 59 5.57 9.27 -2.68
CA SER A 59 5.13 8.81 -1.36
C SER A 59 3.76 8.12 -1.41
N ILE A 60 2.87 8.56 -2.30
CA ILE A 60 1.54 7.94 -2.50
C ILE A 60 1.73 6.53 -3.06
N ALA A 61 2.64 6.36 -4.02
CA ALA A 61 2.97 5.02 -4.55
C ALA A 61 3.53 4.09 -3.47
N THR A 62 4.30 4.63 -2.52
CA THR A 62 4.81 3.87 -1.39
C THR A 62 3.67 3.42 -0.47
N THR A 63 2.76 4.33 -0.11
CA THR A 63 1.58 4.00 0.70
C THR A 63 0.67 2.97 0.00
N TYR A 64 0.42 3.11 -1.31
CA TYR A 64 -0.32 2.11 -2.08
C TYR A 64 0.37 0.75 -2.12
N ASN A 65 1.69 0.70 -2.26
CA ASN A 65 2.43 -0.56 -2.17
C ASN A 65 2.25 -1.21 -0.79
N ASN A 66 2.31 -0.44 0.29
CA ASN A 66 2.10 -0.96 1.65
C ASN A 66 0.68 -1.52 1.84
N ILE A 67 -0.34 -0.81 1.37
CA ILE A 67 -1.74 -1.30 1.37
C ILE A 67 -1.86 -2.59 0.56
N GLY A 68 -1.24 -2.65 -0.62
CA GLY A 68 -1.21 -3.85 -1.45
C GLY A 68 -0.57 -5.04 -0.74
N VAL A 69 0.50 -4.82 0.03
CA VAL A 69 1.14 -5.86 0.86
C VAL A 69 0.18 -6.37 1.91
N VAL A 70 -0.55 -5.51 2.62
CA VAL A 70 -1.53 -5.94 3.63
C VAL A 70 -2.60 -6.84 3.01
N TYR A 71 -3.21 -6.44 1.89
CA TYR A 71 -4.21 -7.27 1.22
C TYR A 71 -3.63 -8.60 0.70
N LYS A 72 -2.38 -8.59 0.20
CA LYS A 72 -1.70 -9.82 -0.22
C LYS A 72 -1.50 -10.77 0.98
N ASP A 73 -1.12 -10.24 2.14
CA ASP A 73 -0.90 -11.04 3.35
C ASP A 73 -2.24 -11.59 3.91
N GLN A 74 -3.35 -10.86 3.71
CA GLN A 74 -4.72 -11.34 3.98
C GLN A 74 -5.25 -12.37 2.96
N GLY A 75 -4.55 -12.61 1.85
CA GLY A 75 -5.03 -13.47 0.76
C GLY A 75 -6.04 -12.81 -0.19
N GLU A 76 -6.30 -11.52 -0.02
CA GLU A 76 -7.19 -10.70 -0.85
C GLU A 76 -6.47 -10.20 -2.12
N TYR A 77 -6.08 -11.16 -2.97
CA TYR A 77 -5.17 -10.91 -4.10
C TYR A 77 -5.71 -9.93 -5.14
N SER A 78 -7.02 -9.88 -5.35
CA SER A 78 -7.66 -8.91 -6.27
C SER A 78 -7.49 -7.48 -5.79
N GLN A 79 -7.66 -7.25 -4.49
CA GLN A 79 -7.49 -5.93 -3.89
C GLN A 79 -6.01 -5.53 -3.86
N ALA A 80 -5.13 -6.47 -3.52
CA ALA A 80 -3.69 -6.25 -3.58
C ALA A 80 -3.22 -5.82 -4.98
N LEU A 81 -3.70 -6.51 -6.03
CA LEU A 81 -3.38 -6.19 -7.42
C LEU A 81 -3.78 -4.77 -7.80
N LYS A 82 -4.99 -4.34 -7.40
CA LYS A 82 -5.48 -2.98 -7.66
C LYS A 82 -4.53 -1.93 -7.09
N TYR A 83 -4.13 -2.06 -5.82
CA TYR A 83 -3.23 -1.09 -5.19
C TYR A 83 -1.82 -1.11 -5.77
N TYR A 84 -1.29 -2.29 -6.12
CA TYR A 84 0.00 -2.36 -6.81
C TYR A 84 -0.02 -1.71 -8.20
N GLN A 85 -1.13 -1.83 -8.94
CA GLN A 85 -1.29 -1.13 -10.21
C GLN A 85 -1.32 0.39 -10.04
N GLN A 86 -2.02 0.90 -9.03
CA GLN A 86 -2.03 2.33 -8.71
C GLN A 86 -0.63 2.84 -8.30
N ALA A 87 0.11 2.06 -7.51
CA ALA A 87 1.50 2.39 -7.16
C ALA A 87 2.40 2.43 -8.40
N LEU A 88 2.28 1.43 -9.29
CA LEU A 88 3.06 1.33 -10.51
C LEU A 88 2.81 2.51 -11.45
N GLU A 89 1.55 2.92 -11.62
CA GLU A 89 1.18 4.06 -12.47
C GLU A 89 1.89 5.33 -12.02
N ILE A 90 1.91 5.60 -10.71
CA ILE A 90 2.58 6.78 -10.15
C ILE A 90 4.10 6.68 -10.33
N GLN A 91 4.68 5.52 -10.04
CA GLN A 91 6.13 5.30 -10.17
C GLN A 91 6.62 5.50 -11.61
N LEU A 92 5.88 4.97 -12.59
CA LEU A 92 6.22 5.12 -14.01
C LEU A 92 6.16 6.59 -14.46
N LYS A 93 5.22 7.37 -13.93
CA LYS A 93 5.10 8.81 -14.24
C LYS A 93 6.20 9.67 -13.59
N THR A 94 6.78 9.23 -12.48
CA THR A 94 7.64 10.12 -11.65
C THR A 94 9.09 9.72 -11.51
N LEU A 95 9.41 8.41 -11.53
CA LEU A 95 10.74 7.92 -11.20
C LEU A 95 11.53 7.44 -12.42
N GLY A 96 10.88 7.36 -13.58
CA GLY A 96 11.44 6.77 -14.81
C GLY A 96 11.47 5.24 -14.76
N PRO A 97 11.47 4.55 -15.92
CA PRO A 97 11.20 3.11 -16.02
C PRO A 97 12.23 2.20 -15.34
N ASN A 98 13.45 2.68 -15.08
CA ASN A 98 14.54 1.90 -14.51
C ASN A 98 14.68 2.03 -12.98
N HIS A 99 13.74 2.71 -12.32
CA HIS A 99 13.81 2.89 -10.88
C HIS A 99 13.59 1.55 -10.14
N PRO A 100 14.42 1.17 -9.15
CA PRO A 100 14.30 -0.12 -8.46
C PRO A 100 12.93 -0.40 -7.84
N SER A 101 12.21 0.64 -7.40
CA SER A 101 10.87 0.48 -6.84
C SER A 101 9.87 -0.10 -7.85
N ILE A 102 10.04 0.15 -9.15
CA ILE A 102 9.18 -0.38 -10.21
C ILE A 102 9.38 -1.89 -10.32
N ALA A 103 10.63 -2.36 -10.25
CA ALA A 103 10.94 -3.79 -10.24
C ALA A 103 10.30 -4.49 -9.03
N THR A 104 10.37 -3.88 -7.85
CA THR A 104 9.68 -4.39 -6.65
C THR A 104 8.18 -4.48 -6.85
N THR A 105 7.54 -3.45 -7.41
CA THR A 105 6.10 -3.45 -7.68
C THR A 105 5.72 -4.52 -8.71
N TYR A 106 6.50 -4.70 -9.78
CA TYR A 106 6.27 -5.78 -10.75
C TYR A 106 6.38 -7.18 -10.13
N ASN A 107 7.38 -7.40 -9.26
CA ASN A 107 7.53 -8.66 -8.55
C ASN A 107 6.30 -8.95 -7.67
N ASN A 108 5.81 -7.95 -6.94
CA ASN A 108 4.60 -8.05 -6.14
C ASN A 108 3.36 -8.37 -6.99
N ILE A 109 3.21 -7.72 -8.16
CA ILE A 109 2.12 -7.99 -9.12
C ILE A 109 2.20 -9.44 -9.63
N GLY A 110 3.39 -9.92 -9.99
CA GLY A 110 3.59 -11.30 -10.42
C GLY A 110 3.15 -12.30 -9.35
N LEU A 111 3.57 -12.06 -8.10
CA LEU A 111 3.23 -12.92 -6.97
C LEU A 111 1.72 -12.98 -6.71
N VAL A 112 1.02 -11.83 -6.68
CA VAL A 112 -0.44 -11.83 -6.45
C VAL A 112 -1.21 -12.47 -7.59
N LYS A 113 -0.75 -12.35 -8.84
CA LYS A 113 -1.38 -13.01 -9.98
C LYS A 113 -1.27 -14.53 -9.86
N VAL A 114 -0.08 -15.05 -9.58
CA VAL A 114 0.14 -16.49 -9.40
C VAL A 114 -0.69 -17.04 -8.25
N LYS A 115 -0.63 -16.38 -7.08
CA LYS A 115 -1.40 -16.80 -5.90
C LYS A 115 -2.91 -16.70 -6.12
N GLY A 116 -3.38 -15.63 -6.77
CA GLY A 116 -4.78 -15.43 -7.13
C GLY A 116 -5.31 -16.51 -8.07
N SER A 117 -4.57 -16.83 -9.13
CA SER A 117 -4.92 -17.92 -10.07
C SER A 117 -4.93 -19.29 -9.39
N CYS A 118 -3.94 -19.57 -8.53
CA CYS A 118 -3.89 -20.81 -7.77
C CYS A 118 -5.10 -20.96 -6.83
N LEU A 119 -5.43 -19.89 -6.09
CA LEU A 119 -6.60 -19.88 -5.21
C LEU A 119 -7.91 -20.08 -5.98
N ALA A 120 -8.04 -19.44 -7.15
CA ALA A 120 -9.22 -19.61 -8.00
C ALA A 120 -9.37 -21.05 -8.49
N PHE A 121 -8.28 -21.71 -8.90
CA PHE A 121 -8.28 -23.11 -9.31
C PHE A 121 -8.69 -24.05 -8.17
N ILE A 122 -8.26 -23.78 -6.94
CA ILE A 122 -8.63 -24.58 -5.76
C ILE A 122 -10.12 -24.39 -5.42
N LYS A 123 -10.62 -23.16 -5.46
CA LYS A 123 -12.04 -22.86 -5.19
C LYS A 123 -12.98 -23.37 -6.28
N TYR A 124 -12.54 -23.33 -7.53
CA TYR A 124 -13.33 -23.66 -8.71
C TYR A 124 -12.57 -24.63 -9.61
N PRO A 125 -12.48 -25.92 -9.24
CA PRO A 125 -11.74 -26.90 -10.03
C PRO A 125 -12.46 -27.15 -11.37
N PRO A 126 -11.73 -27.17 -12.51
CA PRO A 126 -12.33 -27.43 -13.81
C PRO A 126 -12.94 -28.85 -13.85
N GLY A 127 -14.16 -28.95 -14.40
CA GLY A 127 -14.85 -30.23 -14.59
C GLY A 127 -15.74 -30.69 -13.43
N LYS A 128 -16.03 -29.82 -12.45
CA LYS A 128 -17.09 -30.03 -11.44
C LYS A 128 -18.24 -29.04 -11.68
N GLU A 129 -18.99 -29.28 -12.76
CA GLU A 129 -20.35 -28.74 -12.95
C GLU A 129 -21.37 -29.85 -12.68
#